data_AF-A0A2S7I1T4-F1
#
_entry.id   AF-A0A2S7I1T4-F1
#
_cell.length_a   1.000
_cell.length_b   1.000
_cell.length_c   1.000
_cell.angle_alpha   90.00
_cell.angle_beta   90.00
_cell.angle_gamma   90.00
#
_symmetry.space_group_name_H-M   'P 1'
#
loop_
_entity.id
_entity.type
_entity.pdbx_description
1 polymer ?
#
loop_
_entity_poly.entity_id
_entity_poly.type
_entity_poly.pdbx_seq_one_letter_code
_entity_poly.pdbx_strand_id
1 'polypeptide(L)' 'MEPRLIKGGKFTDNIGVLLFNNTFDASLVKRMYNISNHDLNFVRGWQGHHIEKKMVFIHVW' A
#
# COMPACT_ATOMS: atom_id res chain seq x y z
N MET A 1 0.53 2.72 -19.16
CA MET A 1 0.60 1.46 -18.39
C MET A 1 -0.68 1.35 -17.60
N GLU A 2 -1.38 0.23 -17.68
CA GLU A 2 -2.58 0.01 -16.87
C GLU A 2 -2.21 -0.39 -15.44
N PRO A 3 -2.89 0.15 -14.42
CA PRO A 3 -2.65 -0.23 -13.04
C PRO A 3 -3.10 -1.68 -12.81
N ARG A 4 -2.24 -2.49 -12.18
CA ARG A 4 -2.58 -3.86 -11.78
C ARG A 4 -3.02 -3.88 -10.32
N LEU A 5 -4.23 -4.38 -10.06
CA LEU A 5 -4.70 -4.66 -8.71
C LEU A 5 -4.11 -6.00 -8.23
N ILE A 6 -3.51 -6.00 -7.04
CA ILE A 6 -2.99 -7.20 -6.38
C ILE A 6 -3.79 -7.36 -5.08
N LYS A 7 -4.45 -8.51 -4.90
CA LYS A 7 -5.21 -8.80 -3.69
C LYS A 7 -4.28 -9.33 -2.61
N GLY A 8 -4.26 -8.66 -1.45
CA GLY A 8 -3.55 -9.13 -0.27
C GLY A 8 -4.24 -10.30 0.44
N GLY A 9 -3.50 -10.96 1.31
CA GLY A 9 -3.98 -11.95 2.26
C GLY A 9 -4.39 -11.34 3.59
N LYS A 10 -5.34 -12.00 4.26
CA LYS A 10 -5.80 -11.70 5.61
C LYS A 10 -5.86 -13.01 6.40
N PHE A 11 -5.22 -13.02 7.56
CA PHE A 11 -5.35 -14.07 8.56
C PHE A 11 -5.93 -13.46 9.84
N THR A 12 -6.74 -14.21 10.57
CA THR A 12 -7.40 -13.73 11.79
C THR A 12 -7.38 -14.84 12.82
N ASP A 13 -6.96 -14.51 14.03
CA ASP A 13 -6.90 -15.40 15.17
C ASP A 13 -7.40 -14.68 16.44
N ASN A 14 -7.21 -15.31 17.59
CA ASN A 14 -7.68 -14.77 18.87
C ASN A 14 -6.91 -13.51 19.33
N ILE A 15 -5.75 -13.22 18.74
CA ILE A 15 -4.91 -12.07 19.12
C ILE A 15 -5.06 -10.90 18.14
N GLY A 16 -5.61 -11.13 16.95
CA GLY A 16 -5.98 -10.06 16.04
C GLY A 16 -6.01 -10.46 14.57
N VAL A 17 -5.67 -9.49 13.71
CA VAL A 17 -5.70 -9.61 12.26
C VAL A 17 -4.30 -9.36 11.69
N LEU A 18 -3.81 -10.31 10.90
CA LEU A 18 -2.57 -10.19 10.13
C LEU A 18 -2.91 -9.97 8.64
N LEU A 19 -2.46 -8.85 8.09
CA LEU A 19 -2.57 -8.53 6.66
C LEU A 19 -1.19 -8.66 6.01
N PHE A 20 -1.13 -9.33 4.85
CA PHE A 20 0.13 -9.62 4.18
C PHE A 20 -0.01 -9.64 2.66
N ASN A 21 1.07 -9.36 1.93
CA ASN A 21 1.09 -9.34 0.46
C ASN A 21 2.22 -10.21 -0.09
N ASN A 22 2.34 -11.46 0.35
CA ASN A 22 3.51 -12.30 0.06
C ASN A 22 3.68 -12.61 -1.45
N THR A 23 2.63 -12.49 -2.25
CA THR A 23 2.68 -12.67 -3.72
C THR A 23 3.23 -11.43 -4.45
N PHE A 24 3.50 -10.34 -3.73
CA PHE A 24 4.06 -9.13 -4.29
C PHE A 24 5.58 -9.20 -4.26
N ASP A 25 6.21 -9.16 -5.45
CA ASP A 25 7.66 -9.06 -5.56
C ASP A 25 8.14 -7.65 -5.19
N ALA A 26 8.72 -7.54 -4.00
CA ALA A 26 9.29 -6.32 -3.47
C ALA A 26 10.80 -6.18 -3.73
N SER A 27 11.43 -7.07 -4.52
CA SER A 27 12.89 -7.08 -4.75
C SER A 27 13.46 -5.76 -5.27
N LEU A 28 12.68 -5.00 -6.03
CA LEU A 28 13.07 -3.70 -6.59
C LEU A 28 12.63 -2.50 -5.72
N VAL A 29 11.95 -2.73 -4.59
CA VAL A 29 11.48 -1.67 -3.69
C VAL A 29 12.67 -1.14 -2.91
N LYS A 30 13.04 0.12 -3.15
CA LYS A 30 14.16 0.77 -2.46
C LYS A 30 13.77 1.37 -1.11
N ARG A 31 12.52 1.80 -0.96
CA ARG A 31 12.01 2.50 0.23
C ARG A 31 10.53 2.18 0.42
N MET A 32 10.13 2.03 1.68
CA MET A 32 8.74 1.89 2.12
C MET A 32 8.47 2.90 3.22
N TYR A 33 7.33 3.57 3.16
CA TYR A 33 6.88 4.54 4.16
C TYR A 33 5.37 4.45 4.33
N ASN A 34 4.89 4.74 5.53
CA ASN A 34 3.46 4.85 5.83
C ASN A 34 3.11 6.33 5.95
N ILE A 35 2.00 6.74 5.34
CA ILE A 35 1.47 8.09 5.48
C ILE A 35 -0.01 7.99 5.85
N SER A 36 -0.37 8.56 6.99
CA SER A 36 -1.76 8.80 7.35
C SER A 36 -2.18 10.20 6.91
N ASN A 37 -3.47 10.39 6.63
CA ASN A 37 -4.02 11.74 6.54
C ASN A 37 -4.18 12.28 7.96
N HIS A 38 -3.91 13.57 8.15
CA HIS A 38 -4.13 14.24 9.43
C HIS A 38 -5.63 14.49 9.69
N ASP A 39 -6.43 14.61 8.63
CA ASP A 39 -7.87 14.88 8.68
C ASP A 39 -8.61 13.99 7.67
N LEU A 40 -9.85 13.64 7.97
CA LEU A 40 -10.77 12.90 7.10
C LEU A 40 -11.15 13.69 5.83
N ASN A 41 -11.18 15.03 5.91
CA ASN A 41 -11.51 15.91 4.78
C ASN A 41 -10.29 16.29 3.93
N PHE A 42 -9.11 15.74 4.23
CA PHE A 42 -7.89 16.07 3.50
C PHE A 42 -7.82 15.34 2.16
N VAL A 43 -7.89 16.10 1.06
CA VAL A 43 -7.68 15.57 -0.30
C VAL A 43 -6.19 15.65 -0.65
N ARG A 44 -5.54 14.49 -0.81
CA ARG A 44 -4.15 14.41 -1.27
C ARG A 44 -4.10 14.34 -2.80
N GLY A 45 -3.45 15.31 -3.42
CA GLY A 45 -3.18 15.30 -4.86
C GLY A 45 -2.27 14.13 -5.27
N TRP A 46 -2.52 13.57 -6.46
CA TRP A 46 -1.66 12.55 -7.03
C TRP A 46 -0.35 13.17 -7.52
N GLN A 47 0.77 12.78 -6.90
CA GLN A 47 2.09 13.08 -7.43
C GLN A 47 2.63 11.84 -8.15
N GLY A 48 2.63 11.91 -9.48
CA GLY A 48 3.28 10.91 -10.33
C GLY A 48 4.80 11.06 -10.26
N HIS A 49 5.52 9.94 -10.23
CA HIS A 49 6.97 9.93 -10.34
C HIS A 49 7.32 9.71 -11.81
N HIS A 50 8.19 10.57 -12.38
CA HIS A 50 8.59 10.46 -13.78
C HIS A 50 9.60 9.32 -14.03
N ILE A 51 10.43 9.00 -13.02
CA ILE A 51 11.54 8.04 -13.13
C ILE A 51 11.28 6.78 -12.28
N GLU A 52 10.69 6.94 -11.10
CA GLU A 52 10.49 5.85 -10.15
C GLU A 52 9.12 5.19 -10.31
N LYS A 53 9.07 3.86 -10.15
CA LYS A 53 7.81 3.15 -10.00
C LYS A 53 7.28 3.39 -8.59
N LYS A 54 6.07 3.97 -8.49
CA LYS A 54 5.37 4.13 -7.22
C LYS A 54 4.32 3.05 -7.07
N MET A 55 4.35 2.34 -5.94
CA MET A 55 3.36 1.35 -5.55
C MET A 55 2.62 1.88 -4.32
N VAL A 56 1.29 1.86 -4.36
CA VAL A 56 0.44 2.36 -3.28
C VAL A 56 -0.21 1.18 -2.59
N PHE A 57 0.07 1.03 -1.30
CA PHE A 57 -0.63 0.10 -0.43
C PHE A 57 -1.63 0.89 0.41
N ILE A 58 -2.88 0.41 0.47
CA ILE A 58 -3.94 1.02 1.27
C ILE A 58 -4.28 0.03 2.38
N HIS A 59 -4.08 0.46 3.62
CA HIS A 59 -4.52 -0.25 4.80
C HIS A 59 -5.74 0.48 5.38
N VAL A 60 -6.84 -0.24 5.55
CA VAL A 60 -8.04 0.27 6.24
C VAL A 60 -8.05 -0.39 7.62
N TRP A 61 -8.10 0.43 8.67
CA TRP A 61 -8.26 -0.04 10.05
C TRP A 61 -9.70 -0.48 10.32
#